data_AF-A0A158D299-F1
#
_entry.id   AF-A0A158D299-F1
#
_cell.length_a   1.000
_cell.length_b   1.000
_cell.length_c   1.000
_cell.angle_alpha   90.00
_cell.angle_beta   90.00
_cell.angle_gamma   90.00
#
_symmetry.space_group_name_H-M   'P 1'
#
loop_
_entity.id
_entity.type
_entity.pdbx_description
1 polymer ?
#
loop_
_entity_poly.entity_id
_entity_poly.type
_entity_poly.pdbx_seq_one_letter_code
_entity_poly.pdbx_strand_id
1 'polypeptide(L)' 'MLDALNALSRRIRLFVSRAVISFVDDTRTVQYLQAKINALETVGDIPRYVEYGLSSNPPLGSEALIVF' A
#
# COMPACT_ATOMS: atom_id res chain seq x y z
N MET A 1 -0.79 -29.52 -12.47
CA MET A 1 0.53 -28.91 -12.16
C MET A 1 0.68 -27.52 -12.75
N LEU A 2 0.38 -27.31 -14.04
CA LEU A 2 0.37 -25.96 -14.65
C LEU A 2 -0.58 -24.97 -13.95
N ASP A 3 -1.77 -25.41 -13.54
CA ASP A 3 -2.75 -24.51 -12.89
C ASP A 3 -2.25 -23.95 -11.57
N ALA A 4 -1.55 -24.78 -10.78
CA ALA A 4 -0.95 -24.35 -9.52
C ALA A 4 0.16 -23.31 -9.75
N LEU A 5 0.98 -23.51 -10.80
CA LEU A 5 2.03 -22.55 -11.17
C LEU A 5 1.43 -21.23 -11.67
N ASN A 6 0.35 -21.29 -12.45
CA ASN A 6 -0.37 -20.10 -12.91
C ASN A 6 -1.01 -19.32 -11.75
N ALA A 7 -1.61 -20.03 -10.80
CA ALA A 7 -2.17 -19.44 -9.58
C ALA A 7 -1.09 -18.76 -8.73
N LEU A 8 0.06 -19.42 -8.54
CA LEU A 8 1.19 -18.85 -7.82
C LEU A 8 1.74 -17.61 -8.53
N SER A 9 1.96 -17.70 -9.85
CA SER A 9 2.46 -16.60 -10.67
C SER A 9 1.54 -15.39 -10.60
N ARG A 10 0.21 -15.60 -10.60
CA ARG A 10 -0.77 -14.53 -10.40
C ARG A 10 -0.65 -13.90 -9.01
N ARG A 11 -0.55 -14.69 -7.94
CA ARG A 11 -0.39 -14.17 -6.57
C ARG A 11 0.88 -13.33 -6.43
N ILE A 12 2.00 -13.79 -6.98
CA ILE A 12 3.27 -13.04 -6.98
C ILE A 12 3.10 -11.69 -7.69
N ARG A 13 2.43 -11.65 -8.85
CA ARG A 13 2.19 -10.40 -9.57
C ARG A 13 1.26 -9.43 -8.84
N LEU A 14 0.37 -9.94 -7.98
CA LEU A 14 -0.58 -9.15 -7.22
C LEU A 14 -0.08 -8.83 -5.80
N PHE A 15 1.09 -9.33 -5.41
CA PHE A 15 1.66 -9.14 -4.07
C PHE A 15 2.15 -7.71 -3.83
N VAL A 16 2.53 -7.03 -4.91
CA VAL A 16 3.06 -5.66 -4.86
C VAL A 16 2.34 -4.81 -5.87
N SER A 17 1.93 -3.60 -5.47
CA SER A 17 1.36 -2.63 -6.40
C SER A 17 1.94 -1.23 -6.20
N ARG A 18 1.96 -0.46 -7.28
CA ARG A 18 2.18 0.99 -7.23
C ARG A 18 0.87 1.67 -6.89
N ALA A 19 0.91 2.67 -6.03
CA ALA A 19 -0.25 3.44 -5.65
C ALA A 19 0.10 4.91 -5.41
N VAL A 20 -0.94 5.75 -5.33
CA VAL A 20 -0.82 7.17 -5.00
C VAL A 20 -1.53 7.41 -3.67
N ILE A 21 -0.82 8.00 -2.70
CA ILE A 21 -1.38 8.31 -1.38
C ILE A 21 -2.48 9.36 -1.54
N SER A 22 -3.65 9.06 -1.01
CA SER A 22 -4.85 9.89 -1.10
C SER A 22 -5.31 10.43 0.26
N PHE A 23 -4.92 9.78 1.36
CA PHE A 23 -5.17 10.25 2.71
C PHE A 23 -4.18 9.60 3.70
N VAL A 24 -3.89 10.30 4.80
CA VAL A 24 -3.04 9.87 5.91
C VAL A 24 -3.77 10.14 7.23
N ASP A 25 -3.96 9.10 8.04
CA ASP A 25 -4.46 9.18 9.41
C ASP A 25 -3.27 9.07 10.38
N ASP A 26 -2.91 10.20 10.99
CA ASP A 26 -1.80 10.31 11.96
C ASP A 26 -2.33 10.45 13.41
N THR A 27 -3.58 10.07 13.65
CA THR A 27 -4.22 10.17 14.98
C THR A 27 -4.20 8.86 15.76
N ARG A 28 -3.81 7.76 15.11
CA ARG A 28 -3.72 6.41 15.68
C ARG A 28 -2.32 6.13 16.24
N THR A 29 -2.13 4.95 16.86
CA THR A 29 -0.83 4.52 17.42
C THR A 29 0.29 4.47 16.38
N VAL A 30 -0.05 4.17 15.13
CA VAL A 30 0.83 4.27 13.97
C VAL A 30 0.07 4.99 12.87
N GLN A 31 0.78 5.55 11.89
CA GLN A 31 0.15 6.16 10.74
C GLN A 31 -0.57 5.11 9.88
N TYR A 32 -1.79 5.44 9.47
CA TYR A 32 -2.56 4.65 8.51
C TYR A 32 -2.73 5.44 7.22
N LEU A 33 -2.65 4.73 6.10
CA LEU A 33 -2.71 5.31 4.76
C LEU A 33 -3.95 4.81 4.02
N GLN A 34 -4.44 5.68 3.16
CA GLN A 34 -5.36 5.32 2.09
C GLN A 34 -4.71 5.69 0.76
N ALA A 35 -4.72 4.75 -0.18
CA ALA A 35 -4.04 4.92 -1.46
C ALA A 35 -4.90 4.45 -2.63
N LYS A 36 -4.76 5.16 -3.76
CA LYS A 36 -5.36 4.79 -5.04
C LYS A 36 -4.42 3.86 -5.78
N ILE A 37 -4.84 2.63 -6.01
CA ILE A 37 -4.02 1.59 -6.64
C ILE A 37 -4.22 1.58 -8.16
N ASN A 38 -5.42 1.98 -8.60
CA ASN A 38 -5.75 2.22 -9.99
C ASN A 38 -6.87 3.27 -10.07
N ALA A 39 -7.42 3.50 -11.26
CA ALA A 39 -8.47 4.51 -11.47
C ALA A 39 -9.79 4.20 -10.74
N LEU A 40 -10.03 2.94 -10.36
CA LEU A 40 -11.30 2.45 -9.80
C LEU A 40 -11.17 2.00 -8.35
N GLU A 41 -9.96 1.71 -7.88
CA GLU A 41 -9.70 1.08 -6.59
C GLU A 41 -8.93 2.00 -5.65
N THR A 42 -9.49 2.18 -4.47
CA THR A 42 -8.86 2.89 -3.36
C THR A 42 -8.87 1.97 -2.15
N VAL A 43 -7.69 1.72 -1.59
CA VAL A 43 -7.50 0.84 -0.43
C VAL A 43 -7.15 1.70 0.76
N GLY A 44 -7.87 1.49 1.86
CA GLY A 44 -7.66 2.17 3.14
C GLY A 44 -7.06 1.23 4.20
N ASP A 45 -6.92 1.76 5.41
CA ASP A 45 -6.43 1.04 6.59
C ASP A 45 -5.08 0.32 6.38
N ILE A 46 -4.19 0.89 5.56
CA ILE A 46 -2.84 0.37 5.34
C ILE A 46 -1.92 0.93 6.44
N PRO A 47 -1.35 0.11 7.35
CA PRO A 47 -0.40 0.61 8.33
C PRO A 47 0.90 1.04 7.64
N ARG A 48 1.41 2.23 7.98
CA ARG A 48 2.72 2.70 7.55
C ARG A 48 3.76 2.37 8.60
N TYR A 49 4.72 1.53 8.24
CA TYR A 49 5.92 1.31 9.04
C TYR A 49 6.86 2.51 8.86
N VAL A 50 6.89 3.38 9.87
CA VAL A 50 7.75 4.56 9.90
C VAL A 50 9.14 4.18 10.41
N GLU A 51 10.19 4.85 9.93
CA GLU A 51 11.55 4.67 10.41
C GLU A 51 11.69 5.07 11.89
N TYR A 52 12.39 4.24 12.67
CA TYR A 52 12.60 4.51 14.09
C TYR A 52 13.37 5.83 14.30
N GLY A 53 12.84 6.71 15.14
CA GLY A 53 13.46 8.00 15.46
C GLY A 53 13.22 9.11 14.43
N LEU A 54 12.50 8.84 13.34
CA LEU A 54 12.06 9.83 12.37
C LEU A 54 10.53 9.80 12.30
N SER A 55 9.88 10.94 12.50
CA SER A 55 8.45 11.08 12.21
C SER A 55 8.27 11.93 10.97
N SER A 56 7.50 11.43 10.01
CA SER A 56 7.19 12.12 8.76
C SER A 56 5.72 11.87 8.44
N ASN A 57 5.10 12.78 7.69
CA ASN A 57 3.75 12.61 7.19
C ASN A 57 3.81 12.77 5.66
N PRO A 58 3.58 11.69 4.86
CA PRO A 58 3.80 11.76 3.44
C PRO A 58 2.77 12.70 2.79
N PRO A 59 3.20 13.59 1.88
CA PRO A 59 2.28 14.46 1.16
C PRO A 59 1.22 13.66 0.38
N LEU A 60 0.02 14.23 0.28
CA LEU A 60 -0.99 13.69 -0.61
C LEU A 60 -0.51 13.77 -2.06
N GLY A 61 -0.79 12.73 -2.84
CA GLY A 61 -0.31 12.61 -4.21
C GLY A 61 1.07 11.96 -4.36
N SER A 62 1.77 11.66 -3.26
CA SER A 62 3.02 10.90 -3.34
C SER A 62 2.79 9.47 -3.85
N GLU A 63 3.70 9.00 -4.70
CA GLU A 63 3.72 7.59 -5.12
C GLU A 63 4.25 6.70 -4.00
N ALA A 64 3.66 5.52 -3.87
CA ALA A 64 4.02 4.52 -2.89
C ALA A 64 4.02 3.12 -3.50
N LEU A 65 4.81 2.22 -2.90
CA LEU A 65 4.74 0.79 -3.13
C LEU A 65 3.92 0.17 -1.99
N ILE A 66 2.88 -0.58 -2.33
CA ILE A 66 2.06 -1.32 -1.36
C ILE A 66 2.37 -2.80 -1.50
N VAL A 67 2.54 -3.46 -0.37
CA VAL A 67 2.75 -4.91 -0.26
C VAL A 67 1.52 -5.50 0.46
N PHE A 68 0.92 -6.54 -0.11
CA PHE A 68 -0.32 -7.18 0.36
C PHE A 68 -0.09 -8.46 1.15
#